data_AF-A0A653GWN1-F1
#
_entry.id   AF-A0A653GWN1-F1
#
_cell.length_a   1.000
_cell.length_b   1.000
_cell.length_c   1.000
_cell.angle_alpha   90.00
_cell.angle_beta   90.00
_cell.angle_gamma   90.00
#
_symmetry.space_group_name_H-M   'P 1'
#
loop_
_entity.id
_entity.type
_entity.pdbx_description
1 polymer ?
#
loop_
_entity_poly.entity_id
_entity_poly.type
_entity_poly.pdbx_seq_one_letter_code
_entity_poly.pdbx_strand_id
1 'polypeptide(L)'
;MKSKDYIIITEQKARKLFDWYRNSSIGHRNFVWVFIGAFCGYVYGKLEYNKKKKGKGIYGDLIYIDEYIVDHKNINSFERNYNKLNIHSFKSKGYECTKLFKALNWEYSPFSYLQLRLWNDKVSYEQYIKNKNITNLLENLKKNCKYYSTDEYQTVVDDSVVRIIQ
;
A
#
# COMPACT_ATOMS: atom_id res chain seq x y z
N MET A 1 -10.59 -26.19 36.20
CA MET A 1 -10.19 -27.19 35.19
C MET A 1 -8.74 -26.98 34.81
N LYS A 2 -7.89 -28.00 34.90
CA LYS A 2 -6.45 -27.89 34.65
C LYS A 2 -6.18 -28.05 33.14
N SER A 3 -5.10 -27.45 32.64
CA SER A 3 -4.68 -27.54 31.22
C SER A 3 -4.65 -28.98 30.66
N LYS A 4 -4.28 -29.96 31.50
CA LYS A 4 -4.26 -31.39 31.14
C LYS A 4 -5.65 -31.97 30.84
N ASP A 5 -6.70 -31.45 31.47
CA ASP A 5 -8.07 -31.90 31.25
C ASP A 5 -8.54 -31.55 29.83
N TYR A 6 -8.10 -30.40 29.31
CA TYR A 6 -8.44 -29.96 27.95
C TYR A 6 -7.85 -30.88 26.88
N ILE A 7 -6.60 -31.32 27.06
CA ILE A 7 -5.90 -32.21 26.11
C ILE A 7 -6.64 -33.55 26.01
N ILE A 8 -6.98 -34.14 27.16
CA ILE A 8 -7.72 -35.41 27.23
C ILE A 8 -9.10 -35.28 26.59
N ILE A 9 -9.80 -34.17 26.83
CA ILE A 9 -11.11 -33.91 26.20
C ILE A 9 -10.98 -33.77 24.68
N THR A 10 -9.96 -33.09 24.17
CA THR A 10 -9.73 -33.00 22.72
C THR A 10 -9.39 -34.34 22.10
N GLU A 11 -8.57 -35.18 22.74
CA GLU A 11 -8.25 -36.52 22.26
C GLU A 11 -9.49 -37.41 22.18
N GLN A 12 -10.35 -37.37 23.21
CA GLN A 12 -11.60 -38.11 23.22
C GLN A 12 -12.55 -37.66 22.11
N LYS A 13 -12.65 -36.34 21.89
CA LYS A 13 -13.46 -35.78 20.79
C LYS A 13 -12.91 -36.16 19.42
N ALA A 14 -11.58 -36.15 19.24
CA ALA A 14 -10.93 -36.55 18.00
C ALA A 14 -11.18 -38.03 17.67
N ARG A 15 -11.06 -38.92 18.66
CA ARG A 15 -11.37 -40.36 18.50
C ARG A 15 -12.83 -40.59 18.11
N LYS A 16 -13.78 -39.96 18.82
CA LYS A 16 -15.20 -40.03 18.47
C LYS A 16 -15.49 -39.55 17.04
N LEU A 17 -14.82 -38.48 16.61
CA LEU A 17 -14.98 -37.93 15.25
C LEU A 17 -14.40 -38.87 14.19
N PHE A 18 -13.25 -39.50 14.48
CA PHE A 18 -12.64 -40.50 13.61
C PHE A 18 -13.51 -41.75 13.48
N ASP A 19 -14.06 -42.25 14.59
CA ASP A 19 -14.96 -43.40 14.60
C ASP A 19 -16.26 -43.11 13.84
N TRP A 20 -16.84 -41.92 14.04
CA TRP A 20 -18.00 -41.46 13.26
C TRP A 20 -17.69 -41.36 11.76
N TYR A 21 -16.55 -40.79 11.39
CA TYR A 21 -16.14 -40.66 9.99
C TYR A 21 -15.92 -42.04 9.33
N ARG A 22 -15.31 -42.99 10.06
CA ARG A 22 -15.09 -44.37 9.58
C ARG A 22 -16.40 -45.12 9.36
N ASN A 23 -17.36 -44.93 10.26
CA ASN A 23 -18.67 -45.61 10.21
C ASN A 23 -19.70 -44.87 9.35
N SER A 24 -19.37 -43.69 8.82
CA SER A 24 -20.27 -42.89 7.99
C SER A 24 -20.42 -43.44 6.57
N SER A 25 -21.56 -43.15 5.95
CA SER A 25 -21.81 -43.53 4.55
C SER A 25 -20.84 -42.82 3.60
N ILE A 26 -20.67 -43.39 2.41
CA ILE A 26 -19.73 -42.86 1.39
C ILE A 26 -20.06 -41.39 1.03
N GLY A 27 -21.35 -41.03 0.99
CA GLY A 27 -21.80 -39.68 0.69
C GLY A 27 -21.41 -38.65 1.75
N HIS A 28 -21.56 -38.99 3.03
CA HIS A 28 -21.14 -38.11 4.13
C HIS A 28 -19.63 -37.88 4.13
N ARG A 29 -18.84 -38.93 3.83
CA ARG A 29 -17.38 -38.81 3.71
C ARG A 29 -16.97 -37.90 2.54
N ASN A 30 -17.62 -38.04 1.38
CA ASN A 30 -17.37 -37.17 0.23
C ASN A 30 -17.72 -35.71 0.53
N PHE A 31 -18.83 -35.46 1.21
CA PHE A 31 -19.24 -34.12 1.62
C PHE A 31 -18.20 -33.48 2.56
N VAL A 32 -17.70 -34.22 3.55
CA VAL A 32 -16.62 -33.73 4.44
C VAL A 32 -15.38 -33.32 3.65
N TRP A 33 -14.96 -34.11 2.66
CA TRP A 33 -13.81 -33.75 1.81
C TRP A 33 -14.06 -32.54 0.93
N VAL A 34 -15.27 -32.35 0.40
CA VAL A 34 -15.65 -31.14 -0.36
C VAL A 34 -15.54 -29.91 0.53
N PHE A 35 -16.02 -29.99 1.78
CA PHE A 35 -15.91 -28.88 2.74
C PHE A 35 -14.45 -28.57 3.10
N ILE A 36 -13.64 -29.60 3.35
CA ILE A 36 -12.20 -29.42 3.61
C ILE A 36 -11.52 -28.77 2.40
N GLY A 37 -11.82 -29.25 1.19
CA GLY A 37 -11.28 -28.68 -0.05
C GLY A 37 -11.67 -27.22 -0.24
N ALA A 38 -12.95 -26.88 -0.06
CA ALA A 38 -13.44 -25.51 -0.14
C ALA A 38 -12.78 -24.59 0.90
N PHE A 39 -12.63 -25.08 2.13
CA PHE A 39 -11.96 -24.32 3.20
C PHE A 39 -10.48 -24.09 2.90
N CYS A 40 -9.75 -25.13 2.48
CA CYS A 40 -8.35 -25.02 2.06
C CYS A 40 -8.19 -24.05 0.88
N GLY A 41 -9.09 -24.12 -0.11
CA GLY A 41 -9.13 -23.20 -1.23
C GLY A 41 -9.37 -21.76 -0.80
N TYR A 42 -10.30 -21.52 0.14
CA TYR A 42 -10.54 -20.19 0.71
C TYR A 42 -9.32 -19.65 1.46
N VAL A 43 -8.68 -20.47 2.31
CA VAL A 43 -7.48 -20.06 3.05
C VAL A 43 -6.34 -19.74 2.09
N TYR A 44 -6.11 -20.59 1.10
CA TYR A 44 -5.08 -20.37 0.08
C TYR A 44 -5.36 -19.09 -0.71
N GLY A 45 -6.58 -18.92 -1.22
CA GLY A 45 -7.00 -17.72 -1.96
C GLY A 45 -6.87 -16.45 -1.13
N LYS A 46 -7.22 -16.51 0.17
CA LYS A 46 -7.05 -15.37 1.08
C LYS A 46 -5.58 -15.02 1.31
N LEU A 47 -4.71 -16.02 1.46
CA LEU A 47 -3.26 -15.81 1.60
C LEU A 47 -2.68 -15.21 0.31
N GLU A 48 -3.07 -15.73 -0.85
CA GLU A 48 -2.61 -15.24 -2.15
C GLU A 48 -3.11 -13.83 -2.44
N TYR A 49 -4.39 -13.55 -2.18
CA TYR A 49 -4.99 -12.22 -2.29
C TYR A 49 -4.24 -11.21 -1.41
N ASN A 50 -3.98 -11.55 -0.15
CA ASN A 50 -3.22 -10.69 0.75
C ASN A 50 -1.77 -10.51 0.30
N LYS A 51 -1.13 -11.54 -0.27
CA LYS A 51 0.22 -11.43 -0.84
C LYS A 51 0.24 -10.52 -2.07
N LYS A 52 -0.75 -10.65 -2.96
CA LYS A 52 -0.91 -9.78 -4.15
C LYS A 52 -1.16 -8.33 -3.73
N LYS A 53 -2.05 -8.11 -2.76
CA LYS A 53 -2.32 -6.79 -2.18
C LYS A 53 -1.12 -6.17 -1.45
N LYS A 54 -0.24 -6.98 -0.85
CA LYS A 54 0.92 -6.51 -0.06
C LYS A 54 2.23 -6.44 -0.84
N GLY A 55 2.33 -7.03 -2.03
CA GLY A 55 3.64 -7.40 -2.60
C GLY A 55 3.89 -7.02 -4.05
N LYS A 56 2.87 -6.78 -4.88
CA LYS A 56 3.07 -6.40 -6.29
C LYS A 56 1.93 -5.50 -6.76
N GLY A 57 2.23 -4.22 -6.85
CA GLY A 57 1.45 -3.24 -7.58
C GLY A 57 1.20 -3.71 -9.02
N ILE A 58 -0.06 -3.95 -9.31
CA ILE A 58 -0.65 -3.53 -10.59
C ILE A 58 -1.70 -2.44 -10.30
N TYR A 59 -2.25 -2.42 -9.08
CA TYR A 59 -3.36 -1.56 -8.65
C TYR A 59 -3.17 -0.97 -7.25
N GLY A 60 -1.93 -0.94 -6.76
CA GLY A 60 -1.61 -0.63 -5.36
C GLY A 60 -0.72 0.60 -5.19
N ASP A 61 -0.68 1.48 -6.18
CA ASP A 61 0.22 2.64 -6.14
C ASP A 61 -0.28 3.57 -5.04
N LEU A 62 0.49 3.66 -3.96
CA LEU A 62 0.30 4.70 -2.98
C LEU A 62 0.94 5.96 -3.55
N ILE A 63 0.09 6.81 -4.11
CA ILE A 63 0.51 8.01 -4.80
C ILE A 63 0.40 9.17 -3.82
N TYR A 64 1.52 9.82 -3.54
CA TYR A 64 1.52 11.10 -2.85
C TYR A 64 1.71 12.21 -3.86
N ILE A 65 0.78 13.15 -3.87
CA ILE A 65 0.83 14.37 -4.67
C ILE A 65 1.20 15.51 -3.73
N ASP A 66 2.28 16.23 -4.04
CA ASP A 66 2.62 17.46 -3.34
C ASP A 66 2.52 18.65 -4.30
N GLU A 67 1.79 19.67 -3.90
CA GLU A 67 1.72 20.94 -4.64
C GLU A 67 2.59 21.99 -3.97
N TYR A 68 3.37 22.72 -4.76
CA TYR A 68 4.23 23.80 -4.28
C TYR A 68 3.96 25.05 -5.10
N ILE A 69 3.50 26.12 -4.44
CA ILE A 69 3.44 27.44 -5.06
C ILE A 69 4.62 28.25 -4.52
N VAL A 70 5.47 28.72 -5.43
CA VAL A 70 6.77 29.33 -5.11
C VAL A 70 6.80 30.78 -5.62
N ASP A 71 7.56 31.64 -4.93
CA ASP A 71 7.84 32.98 -5.41
C ASP A 71 8.98 33.02 -6.42
N HIS A 72 8.88 33.89 -7.42
CA HIS A 72 9.92 34.04 -8.45
C HIS A 72 11.33 34.25 -7.88
N LYS A 73 11.42 35.01 -6.77
CA LYS A 73 12.69 35.31 -6.09
C LYS A 73 13.34 34.07 -5.45
N ASN A 74 12.56 33.05 -5.12
CA ASN A 74 12.99 31.89 -4.34
C ASN A 74 13.12 30.60 -5.17
N ILE A 75 12.83 30.63 -6.48
CA ILE A 75 12.84 29.45 -7.38
C ILE A 75 14.16 28.68 -7.26
N ASN A 76 15.29 29.36 -7.39
CA ASN A 76 16.61 28.71 -7.35
C ASN A 76 16.90 28.05 -5.99
N SER A 77 16.44 28.65 -4.90
CA SER A 77 16.57 28.10 -3.55
C SER A 77 15.68 26.86 -3.39
N PHE A 78 14.43 26.96 -3.88
CA PHE A 78 13.47 25.87 -3.89
C PHE A 78 14.01 24.66 -4.66
N GLU A 79 14.42 24.83 -5.92
CA GLU A 79 14.90 23.72 -6.76
C GLU A 79 16.15 23.04 -6.17
N ARG A 80 17.06 23.81 -5.55
CA ARG A 80 18.21 23.25 -4.84
C ARG A 80 17.81 22.43 -3.62
N ASN A 81 16.89 22.93 -2.80
CA ASN A 81 16.41 22.22 -1.61
C ASN A 81 15.56 21.01 -1.98
N TYR A 82 14.79 21.11 -3.08
CA TYR A 82 13.99 20.05 -3.66
C TYR A 82 14.87 18.89 -4.11
N ASN A 83 15.94 19.18 -4.85
CA ASN A 83 16.89 18.16 -5.29
C ASN A 83 17.57 17.46 -4.10
N LYS A 84 17.93 18.20 -3.05
CA LYS A 84 18.47 17.61 -1.81
C LYS A 84 17.47 16.65 -1.17
N LEU A 85 16.21 17.07 -1.01
CA LEU A 85 15.16 16.23 -0.46
C LEU A 85 14.97 14.95 -1.29
N ASN A 86 14.93 15.08 -2.62
CA ASN A 86 14.75 13.96 -3.55
C ASN A 86 15.88 12.93 -3.51
N ILE A 87 17.13 13.35 -3.32
CA ILE A 87 18.25 12.42 -3.15
C ILE A 87 18.02 11.50 -1.95
N HIS A 88 17.44 12.02 -0.86
CA HIS A 88 17.09 11.22 0.30
C HIS A 88 15.85 10.34 0.04
N SER A 89 14.84 10.87 -0.65
CA SER A 89 13.66 10.10 -1.06
C SER A 89 14.07 8.87 -1.88
N PHE A 90 14.96 9.03 -2.87
CA PHE A 90 15.42 7.95 -3.75
C PHE A 90 16.14 6.82 -2.99
N LYS A 91 16.83 7.15 -1.90
CA LYS A 91 17.53 6.16 -1.04
C LYS A 91 16.59 5.48 -0.04
N SER A 92 15.35 5.93 0.06
CA SER A 92 14.41 5.43 1.07
C SER A 92 13.80 4.10 0.64
N LYS A 93 13.65 3.20 1.60
CA LYS A 93 13.00 1.91 1.35
C LYS A 93 11.56 2.14 0.89
N GLY A 94 11.10 1.37 -0.10
CA GLY A 94 9.75 1.47 -0.65
C GLY A 94 9.50 2.63 -1.61
N TYR A 95 10.52 3.46 -1.90
CA TYR A 95 10.45 4.47 -2.95
C TYR A 95 10.43 3.79 -4.34
N GLU A 96 9.52 4.22 -5.21
CA GLU A 96 9.47 3.70 -6.59
C GLU A 96 9.88 4.76 -7.61
N CYS A 97 9.12 5.85 -7.71
CA CYS A 97 9.43 6.92 -8.65
C CYS A 97 8.87 8.27 -8.20
N THR A 98 9.43 9.35 -8.76
CA THR A 98 8.93 10.71 -8.62
C THR A 98 8.89 11.36 -9.99
N LYS A 99 7.78 12.01 -10.32
CA LYS A 99 7.67 12.92 -11.46
C LYS A 99 7.37 14.32 -10.93
N LEU A 100 8.06 15.32 -11.48
CA LEU A 100 7.82 16.72 -11.17
C LEU A 100 7.28 17.39 -12.41
N PHE A 101 6.13 18.04 -12.27
CA PHE A 101 5.54 18.89 -13.29
C PHE A 101 5.69 20.35 -12.86
N LYS A 102 5.95 21.21 -13.84
CA LYS A 102 6.08 22.66 -13.66
C LYS A 102 5.03 23.34 -14.52
N ALA A 103 4.27 24.25 -13.95
CA ALA A 103 3.30 25.02 -14.72
C ALA A 103 4.02 25.85 -15.82
N LEU A 104 3.50 25.76 -17.05
CA LEU A 104 4.11 26.37 -18.24
C LEU A 104 3.67 27.82 -18.50
N ASN A 105 2.60 28.30 -17.86
CA ASN A 105 2.09 29.65 -18.10
C ASN A 105 2.60 30.62 -17.04
N TRP A 106 3.56 31.47 -17.42
CA TRP A 106 4.32 32.33 -16.51
C TRP A 106 3.69 33.71 -16.32
N GLU A 107 2.83 34.14 -17.24
CA GLU A 107 2.29 35.51 -17.26
C GLU A 107 1.05 35.69 -16.38
N TYR A 108 0.27 34.62 -16.17
CA TYR A 108 -1.04 34.69 -15.49
C TYR A 108 -1.21 33.69 -14.33
N SER A 109 -0.21 32.87 -14.03
CA SER A 109 -0.28 31.86 -12.96
C SER A 109 0.86 32.04 -11.98
N PRO A 110 0.64 31.80 -10.67
CA PRO A 110 1.74 31.66 -9.75
C PRO A 110 2.62 30.45 -10.14
N PHE A 111 3.90 30.50 -9.78
CA PHE A 111 4.86 29.45 -10.09
C PHE A 111 4.50 28.19 -9.30
N SER A 112 3.83 27.26 -9.98
CA SER A 112 3.36 26.03 -9.37
C SER A 112 4.20 24.84 -9.84
N TYR A 113 4.56 24.00 -8.88
CA TYR A 113 5.15 22.70 -9.09
C TYR A 113 4.21 21.63 -8.53
N LEU A 114 4.02 20.57 -9.28
CA LEU A 114 3.24 19.40 -8.88
C LEU A 114 4.18 18.20 -8.85
N GLN A 115 4.44 17.67 -7.66
CA GLN A 115 5.19 16.44 -7.49
C GLN A 115 4.23 15.27 -7.38
N LEU A 116 4.53 14.21 -8.12
CA LEU A 116 3.82 12.96 -8.10
C LEU A 116 4.82 11.88 -7.67
N ARG A 117 4.65 11.32 -6.47
CA ARG A 117 5.58 10.35 -5.89
C ARG A 117 4.89 9.03 -5.57
N LEU A 118 5.43 7.96 -6.13
CA LEU A 118 4.94 6.60 -5.94
C LEU A 118 5.74 5.89 -4.85
N TRP A 119 5.01 5.22 -3.98
CA TRP A 119 5.54 4.35 -2.95
C TRP A 119 4.90 2.97 -3.04
N ASN A 120 5.71 1.96 -2.76
CA ASN A 120 5.28 0.56 -2.77
C ASN A 120 4.32 0.26 -1.60
N ASP A 121 4.52 0.90 -0.45
CA ASP A 121 3.69 0.68 0.74
C ASP A 121 3.63 1.89 1.68
N LYS A 122 2.52 1.99 2.42
CA LYS A 122 2.25 3.09 3.37
C LYS A 122 3.21 3.11 4.56
N VAL A 123 3.67 1.94 5.00
CA VAL A 123 4.56 1.84 6.16
C VAL A 123 5.92 2.46 5.83
N SER A 124 6.44 2.19 4.64
CA SER A 124 7.67 2.77 4.10
C SER A 124 7.56 4.30 3.99
N TYR A 125 6.45 4.83 3.48
CA TYR A 125 6.22 6.28 3.44
C TYR A 125 6.15 6.91 4.84
N GLU A 126 5.42 6.30 5.77
CA GLU A 126 5.33 6.81 7.14
C GLU A 126 6.69 6.81 7.83
N GLN A 127 7.51 5.78 7.62
CA GLN A 127 8.88 5.73 8.13
C GLN A 127 9.76 6.83 7.53
N TYR A 128 9.59 7.10 6.23
CA TYR A 128 10.27 8.21 5.55
C TYR A 128 9.90 9.56 6.16
N ILE A 129 8.61 9.87 6.35
CA ILE A 129 8.14 11.13 6.93
C ILE A 129 8.49 11.24 8.42
N LYS A 130 8.53 10.14 9.18
CA LYS A 130 8.92 10.17 10.60
C LYS A 130 10.42 10.47 10.81
N ASN A 131 11.25 10.40 9.77
CA ASN A 131 12.67 10.67 9.88
C ASN A 131 12.95 12.16 10.12
N LYS A 132 13.65 12.49 11.21
CA LYS A 132 14.01 13.86 11.60
C LYS A 132 14.79 14.62 10.51
N ASN A 133 15.64 13.94 9.75
CA ASN A 133 16.40 14.60 8.69
C ASN A 133 15.49 15.00 7.52
N ILE A 134 14.52 14.14 7.19
CA ILE A 134 13.56 14.38 6.11
C ILE A 134 12.60 15.50 6.49
N THR A 135 12.06 15.47 7.71
CA THR A 135 11.18 16.53 8.22
C THR A 135 11.86 17.89 8.20
N ASN A 136 13.11 17.98 8.68
CA ASN A 136 13.88 19.23 8.61
C ASN A 136 14.09 19.72 7.16
N LEU A 137 14.42 18.82 6.24
CA LEU A 137 14.58 19.16 4.81
C LEU A 137 13.26 19.63 4.19
N LEU A 138 12.16 18.96 4.53
CA LEU A 138 10.82 19.29 4.06
C LEU A 138 10.36 20.64 4.62
N GLU A 139 10.59 20.93 5.90
CA GLU A 139 10.30 22.23 6.50
C GLU A 139 11.11 23.36 5.84
N ASN A 140 12.40 23.12 5.57
CA ASN A 140 13.24 24.08 4.86
C ASN A 140 12.74 24.33 3.43
N LEU A 141 12.22 23.31 2.77
CA LEU A 141 11.60 23.44 1.45
C LEU A 141 10.30 24.26 1.53
N LYS A 142 9.43 23.96 2.50
CA LYS A 142 8.17 24.69 2.75
C LYS A 142 8.38 26.18 3.00
N LYS A 143 9.46 26.56 3.71
CA LYS A 143 9.81 27.98 3.93
C LYS A 143 10.05 28.77 2.64
N ASN A 144 10.45 28.11 1.56
CA ASN A 144 10.64 28.75 0.25
C ASN A 144 9.34 28.84 -0.57
N CYS A 145 8.25 28.26 -0.08
CA CYS A 145 6.96 28.19 -0.76
C CYS A 145 5.97 29.17 -0.12
N LYS A 146 5.10 29.76 -0.93
CA LYS A 146 3.90 30.49 -0.48
C LYS A 146 2.80 29.54 -0.05
N TYR A 147 2.69 28.41 -0.73
CA TYR A 147 1.68 27.39 -0.46
C TYR A 147 2.29 26.00 -0.63
N TYR A 148 1.84 25.09 0.22
CA TYR A 148 2.18 23.68 0.18
C TYR A 148 0.98 22.84 0.59
N SER A 149 0.66 21.82 -0.21
CA SER A 149 -0.31 20.78 0.14
C SER A 149 0.27 19.40 -0.17
N THR A 150 -0.25 18.39 0.53
CA THR A 150 0.05 16.98 0.27
C THR A 150 -1.24 16.19 0.33
N ASP A 151 -1.48 15.42 -0.71
CA ASP A 151 -2.65 14.57 -0.82
C ASP A 151 -2.23 13.12 -1.11
N GLU A 152 -2.96 12.17 -0.51
CA GLU A 152 -2.79 10.72 -0.72
C GLU A 152 -3.84 10.24 -1.70
N TYR A 153 -3.40 9.62 -2.78
CA TYR A 153 -4.25 8.99 -3.79
C TYR A 153 -3.96 7.50 -3.86
N GLN A 154 -4.99 6.74 -4.23
CA GLN A 154 -4.89 5.32 -4.51
C GLN A 154 -5.38 5.08 -5.92
N THR A 155 -4.64 4.28 -6.68
CA THR A 155 -5.09 3.85 -8.00
C THR A 155 -6.31 2.94 -7.84
N VAL A 156 -7.49 3.44 -8.19
CA VAL A 156 -8.69 2.63 -8.33
C VAL A 156 -8.78 2.23 -9.80
N VAL A 157 -8.65 0.94 -10.08
CA VAL A 157 -8.91 0.44 -11.43
C VAL A 157 -10.37 0.05 -11.53
N ASP A 158 -11.06 0.81 -12.36
CA ASP A 158 -12.44 0.58 -12.72
C ASP A 158 -12.49 -0.21 -14.03
N ASP A 159 -12.89 -1.47 -13.95
CA ASP A 159 -13.10 -2.36 -15.10
C ASP A 159 -14.40 -2.02 -15.87
N SER A 160 -15.17 -1.00 -15.45
CA SER A 160 -16.38 -0.56 -16.15
C SER A 160 -16.10 0.17 -17.47
N VAL A 161 -14.89 0.71 -17.65
CA VAL A 161 -14.48 1.36 -18.90
C VAL A 161 -13.97 0.29 -19.86
N VAL A 162 -14.90 -0.44 -20.49
CA VAL A 162 -14.59 -1.29 -21.65
C VAL A 162 -13.93 -0.40 -22.71
N ARG A 163 -12.63 -0.58 -22.95
CA ARG A 163 -11.98 -0.03 -24.15
C ARG A 163 -12.66 -0.66 -25.35
N ILE A 164 -13.59 0.06 -25.96
CA ILE A 164 -14.00 -0.20 -27.33
C ILE A 164 -12.80 0.22 -28.18
N ILE A 165 -11.88 -0.73 -28.40
CA ILE A 165 -10.88 -0.60 -29.45
C ILE A 165 -11.63 -0.93 -30.74
N GLN A 166 -11.95 0.10 -31.52
CA GLN A 166 -12.36 -0.03 -32.92
C GLN A 166 -11.13 -0.09 -33.82
#